data_AF-A0A970ASW7-F1
#
_entry.id   AF-A0A970ASW7-F1
#
_cell.length_a   1.000
_cell.length_b   1.000
_cell.length_c   1.000
_cell.angle_alpha   90.00
_cell.angle_beta   90.00
_cell.angle_gamma   90.00
#
_symmetry.space_group_name_H-M   'P 1'
#
loop_
_entity.id
_entity.type
_entity.pdbx_description
1 polymer ?
#
loop_
_entity_poly.entity_id
_entity_poly.type
_entity_poly.pdbx_seq_one_letter_code
_entity_poly.pdbx_strand_id
1 'polypeptide(L)' 'MAVLMGVSASSVRRWEKGDEPTMTVRQMRDFCRLVGVSFDELPDYLSRRVDEEES' A
#
# COMPACT_ATOMS: atom_id res chain seq x y z
N MET A 1 8.44 -8.35 0.32
CA MET A 1 7.21 -7.73 -0.18
C MET A 1 6.78 -8.27 -1.54
N ALA A 2 7.46 -7.93 -2.65
CA ALA A 2 6.99 -8.24 -4.03
C ALA A 2 6.62 -9.73 -4.27
N VAL A 3 7.53 -10.65 -3.91
CA VAL A 3 7.31 -12.11 -4.06
C VAL A 3 6.14 -12.61 -3.21
N LEU A 4 6.03 -12.13 -1.96
CA LEU A 4 4.96 -12.53 -1.04
C LEU A 4 3.58 -12.07 -1.53
N MET A 5 3.55 -10.98 -2.29
CA MET A 5 2.33 -10.36 -2.82
C MET A 5 2.00 -10.80 -4.25
N GLY A 6 2.88 -11.59 -4.89
CA GLY A 6 2.73 -11.98 -6.30
C GLY A 6 2.78 -10.79 -7.27
N VAL A 7 3.44 -9.68 -6.90
CA VAL A 7 3.56 -8.48 -7.73
C VAL A 7 4.99 -8.27 -8.19
N SER A 8 5.16 -7.51 -9.27
CA SER A 8 6.48 -7.16 -9.77
C SER A 8 7.22 -6.24 -8.79
N ALA A 9 8.56 -6.35 -8.74
CA ALA A 9 9.38 -5.43 -7.94
C ALA A 9 9.24 -3.96 -8.40
N SER A 10 8.95 -3.74 -9.69
CA SER A 10 8.69 -2.40 -10.23
C SER A 10 7.33 -1.84 -9.83
N SER A 11 6.36 -2.67 -9.49
CA SER A 11 5.09 -2.25 -8.87
C SER A 11 5.34 -1.74 -7.46
N VAL A 12 6.09 -2.48 -6.65
CA VAL A 12 6.42 -2.07 -5.27
C VAL A 12 7.19 -0.76 -5.25
N ARG A 13 8.20 -0.60 -6.11
CA ARG A 13 8.97 0.66 -6.22
C ARG A 13 8.12 1.87 -6.60
N ARG A 14 7.03 1.67 -7.34
CA ARG A 14 6.09 2.74 -7.70
C ARG A 14 5.26 3.14 -6.48
N TRP A 15 4.78 2.15 -5.72
CA TRP A 15 4.05 2.39 -4.48
C TRP A 15 4.90 3.11 -3.43
N GLU A 16 6.17 2.72 -3.29
CA GLU A 16 7.13 3.40 -2.41
C GLU A 16 7.40 4.85 -2.81
N LYS A 17 7.14 5.22 -4.07
CA LYS A 17 7.25 6.60 -4.57
C LYS A 17 5.94 7.39 -4.45
N GLY A 18 4.88 6.78 -3.95
CA GLY A 18 3.58 7.41 -3.75
C GLY A 18 2.53 7.09 -4.82
N ASP A 19 2.80 6.17 -5.75
CA ASP A 19 1.74 5.68 -6.63
C ASP A 19 0.74 4.82 -5.84
N GLU A 20 -0.56 5.06 -6.04
CA GLU A 20 -1.60 4.31 -5.35
C GLU A 20 -1.52 2.81 -5.69
N PRO A 21 -1.43 1.92 -4.69
CA PRO A 21 -1.31 0.49 -4.93
C PRO A 21 -2.60 -0.10 -5.50
N THR A 22 -2.55 -0.55 -6.75
CA THR A 22 -3.66 -1.31 -7.35
C THR A 22 -3.59 -2.76 -6.87
N MET A 23 -4.48 -3.13 -5.96
CA MET A 23 -4.55 -4.47 -5.39
C MET A 23 -6.00 -4.96 -5.31
N THR A 24 -6.22 -6.25 -5.47
CA THR A 24 -7.51 -6.85 -5.09
C THR A 24 -7.67 -6.81 -3.56
N VAL A 25 -8.92 -6.83 -3.09
CA VAL A 25 -9.22 -6.91 -1.64
C VAL A 25 -8.51 -8.10 -0.97
N ARG A 26 -8.41 -9.24 -1.66
CA ARG A 26 -7.69 -10.41 -1.15
C ARG A 26 -6.20 -10.12 -0.95
N GLN A 27 -5.55 -9.55 -1.96
CA GLN A 27 -4.14 -9.17 -1.86
C GLN A 27 -3.94 -8.13 -0.75
N MET A 28 -4.82 -7.14 -0.62
CA MET A 28 -4.71 -6.15 0.44
C MET A 28 -4.85 -6.76 1.85
N ARG A 29 -5.72 -7.77 2.05
CA ARG A 29 -5.76 -8.51 3.33
C ARG A 29 -4.48 -9.29 3.60
N ASP A 30 -3.91 -9.92 2.57
CA ASP A 30 -2.64 -10.64 2.72
C ASP A 30 -1.49 -9.67 3.02
N PHE A 31 -1.50 -8.46 2.44
CA PHE A 31 -0.60 -7.37 2.79
C PHE A 31 -0.70 -7.01 4.28
N CYS A 32 -1.93 -6.74 4.75
CA CYS A 32 -2.21 -6.35 6.14
C CYS A 32 -1.67 -7.41 7.12
N ARG A 33 -1.92 -8.69 6.85
CA ARG A 33 -1.39 -9.81 7.64
C ARG A 33 0.14 -9.86 7.67
N LEU A 34 0.79 -9.57 6.54
CA LEU A 34 2.25 -9.56 6.46
C LEU A 34 2.89 -8.41 7.25
N VAL A 35 2.22 -7.25 7.31
CA VAL A 35 2.70 -6.08 8.06
C VAL A 35 2.21 -6.07 9.51
N GLY A 36 1.35 -7.00 9.91
CA GLY A 36 0.82 -7.11 11.26
C GLY A 36 -0.24 -6.06 11.60
N VAL A 37 -0.95 -5.53 10.60
CA VAL A 37 -2.01 -4.53 10.76
C VAL A 37 -3.36 -5.17 10.38
N SER A 38 -4.46 -4.77 11.02
CA SER A 38 -5.78 -5.21 10.58
C SER A 38 -6.20 -4.52 9.28
N PHE A 39 -6.95 -5.23 8.45
CA PHE A 39 -7.55 -4.61 7.25
C PHE A 39 -8.53 -3.49 7.63
N ASP A 40 -9.20 -3.61 8.78
CA ASP A 40 -10.15 -2.61 9.29
C ASP A 40 -9.46 -1.36 9.89
N GLU A 41 -8.14 -1.42 10.09
CA GLU A 41 -7.32 -0.30 10.56
C GLU A 41 -6.70 0.49 9.40
N LEU A 42 -6.94 0.07 8.15
CA LEU A 42 -6.48 0.80 7.00
C LEU A 42 -7.16 2.18 6.94
N PRO A 43 -6.43 3.24 6.58
CA PRO A 43 -7.03 4.53 6.34
C PRO A 43 -8.00 4.45 5.15
N ASP A 44 -9.06 5.27 5.18
CA ASP A 44 -10.03 5.39 4.08
C ASP A 44 -9.37 5.80 2.74
N TYR A 45 -8.15 6.35 2.81
CA TYR A 45 -7.35 6.80 1.67
C TYR A 45 -5.88 6.43 1.90
N LEU A 46 -5.25 5.71 0.96
CA LEU A 46 -3.81 5.39 1.04
C LEU A 46 -2.95 6.49 0.41
N SER A 47 -3.48 7.25 -0.55
CA SER A 47 -2.84 8.42 -1.13
C SER A 47 -3.09 9.68 -0.30
N ARG A 48 -2.35 9.87 0.80
CA ARG A 48 -2.10 11.24 1.26
C ARG A 48 -0.94 11.75 0.41
N ARG A 49 -1.20 12.63 -0.57
CA ARG A 49 -0.15 13.60 -0.88
C ARG A 49 0.10 14.31 0.44
N VAL A 50 1.28 14.13 1.01
CA VAL A 50 1.83 15.14 1.90
C VAL A 50 2.17 16.29 0.96
N ASP A 51 1.14 16.98 0.45
CA ASP A 51 1.32 18.36 0.07
C ASP A 51 1.65 19.05 1.39
N GLU A 52 2.86 19.59 1.44
CA GLU A 52 3.39 20.41 2.51
C GLU A 52 2.30 21.35 3.03
N GLU A 53 1.76 21.09 4.23
CA GLU A 53 1.27 22.18 5.07
C GLU A 53 2.49 22.91 5.64
N GLU A 54 3.24 23.57 4.76
CA GLU A 54 3.96 24.80 5.08
C GLU A 54 3.15 25.94 4.44
N SER A 55 2.19 26.49 5.19
CA SER A 55 2.11 27.94 5.46
C SER A 55 0.87 28.31 6.27
#